data_AF-A0A432UE97-F1
#
_entry.id   AF-A0A432UE97-F1
#
_cell.length_a   1.000
_cell.length_b   1.000
_cell.length_c   1.000
_cell.angle_alpha   90.00
_cell.angle_beta   90.00
_cell.angle_gamma   90.00
#
_symmetry.space_group_name_H-M   'P 1'
#
loop_
_entity.id
_entity.type
_entity.pdbx_description
1 polymer ?
#
loop_
_entity_poly.entity_id
_entity_poly.type
_entity_poly.pdbx_seq_one_letter_code
_entity_poly.pdbx_strand_id
1 'polypeptide(L)'
;MDRKIKAFLIYAYSFIFLYMLNSLLMWFSLRANFPTTIVVIVEAVIMITGLFFSFRAIIGKYYGIKDDKKVAKAWLIHFIPFVITSYLLLFFVFSLVKIPSLAIFLYLNLDVVVLFFTFKFAVEKFIERNYE
;
A
#
# COMPACT_ATOMS: atom_id res chain seq x y z
N MET A 1 11.65 15.26 12.98
CA MET A 1 10.51 14.41 12.54
C MET A 1 10.74 13.01 13.07
N ASP A 2 9.72 12.40 13.69
CA ASP A 2 9.80 11.03 14.18
C ASP A 2 10.23 10.08 13.05
N ARG A 3 11.19 9.19 13.33
CA ARG A 3 11.68 8.16 12.41
C ARG A 3 10.53 7.37 11.78
N LYS A 4 9.49 7.09 12.55
CA LYS A 4 8.29 6.36 12.12
C LYS A 4 7.52 7.13 11.06
N ILE A 5 7.31 8.43 11.27
CA ILE A 5 6.65 9.30 10.29
C ILE A 5 7.49 9.39 9.02
N LYS A 6 8.82 9.49 9.13
CA LYS A 6 9.72 9.52 7.96
C LYS A 6 9.67 8.24 7.14
N ALA A 7 9.72 7.10 7.82
CA ALA A 7 9.57 5.79 7.19
C ALA A 7 8.20 5.65 6.50
N PHE A 8 7.13 6.06 7.18
CA PHE A 8 5.78 6.03 6.63
C PHE A 8 5.64 6.94 5.39
N LEU A 9 6.12 8.18 5.44
CA LEU A 9 5.97 9.10 4.31
C LEU A 9 6.62 8.54 3.04
N ILE A 10 7.82 7.97 3.14
CA ILE A 10 8.48 7.32 2.01
C ILE A 10 7.65 6.13 1.51
N TYR A 11 7.09 5.35 2.43
CA TYR A 11 6.24 4.22 2.07
C TYR A 11 4.95 4.66 1.36
N ALA A 12 4.30 5.72 1.84
CA ALA A 12 3.12 6.30 1.23
C ALA A 12 3.44 6.86 -0.18
N TYR A 13 4.61 7.49 -0.37
CA TYR A 13 5.05 7.91 -1.70
C TYR A 13 5.28 6.71 -2.64
N SER A 14 5.87 5.61 -2.16
CA SER A 14 5.97 4.37 -2.94
C SER A 14 4.59 3.83 -3.35
N PHE A 15 3.62 3.84 -2.42
CA PHE A 15 2.24 3.44 -2.71
C PHE A 15 1.61 4.32 -3.80
N ILE A 16 1.67 5.65 -3.66
CA ILE A 16 1.13 6.60 -4.64
C ILE A 16 1.80 6.40 -6.00
N PHE A 17 3.14 6.28 -6.02
CA PHE A 17 3.89 6.07 -7.26
C PHE A 17 3.46 4.79 -7.97
N LEU A 18 3.33 3.67 -7.26
CA LEU A 18 2.90 2.41 -7.85
C LEU A 18 1.44 2.47 -8.33
N TYR A 19 0.55 3.18 -7.61
CA TYR A 19 -0.83 3.39 -8.04
C TYR A 19 -0.90 4.19 -9.35
N MET A 20 -0.09 5.25 -9.47
CA MET A 20 0.04 6.02 -10.71
C MET A 20 0.63 5.19 -11.85
N LEU A 21 1.64 4.36 -11.55
CA LEU A 21 2.25 3.46 -12.53
C LEU A 21 1.24 2.44 -13.06
N ASN A 22 0.46 1.80 -12.18
CA ASN A 22 -0.60 0.88 -12.58
C ASN A 22 -1.66 1.59 -13.44
N SER A 23 -2.10 2.79 -13.05
CA SER A 23 -3.05 3.57 -13.84
C SER A 23 -2.54 3.86 -15.26
N LEU A 24 -1.23 4.14 -15.39
CA LEU A 24 -0.58 4.36 -16.68
C LEU A 24 -0.50 3.05 -17.49
N LEU A 25 -0.17 1.93 -16.86
CA LEU A 25 -0.12 0.61 -17.50
C LEU A 25 -1.49 0.19 -18.01
N MET A 26 -2.56 0.33 -17.22
CA MET A 26 -3.93 0.10 -17.66
C MET A 26 -4.24 0.88 -18.93
N TRP A 27 -3.91 2.17 -18.94
CA TRP A 27 -4.19 3.04 -20.09
C TRP A 27 -3.46 2.58 -21.35
N PHE A 28 -2.17 2.25 -21.25
CA PHE A 28 -1.40 1.71 -22.39
C PHE A 28 -1.96 0.36 -22.87
N SER A 29 -2.29 -0.53 -21.93
CA SER A 29 -2.81 -1.86 -22.25
C SER A 29 -4.17 -1.81 -22.93
N LEU A 30 -5.06 -0.92 -22.49
CA LEU A 30 -6.34 -0.68 -23.16
C LEU A 30 -6.15 -0.15 -24.58
N ARG A 31 -5.17 0.75 -24.81
CA ARG A 31 -4.85 1.21 -26.17
C ARG A 31 -4.28 0.12 -27.07
N ALA A 32 -3.54 -0.82 -26.50
CA ALA A 32 -2.96 -1.95 -27.21
C ALA A 32 -3.93 -3.16 -27.32
N ASN A 33 -5.20 -3.01 -26.91
CA ASN A 33 -6.22 -4.07 -26.91
C ASN A 33 -5.80 -5.35 -26.15
N PHE A 34 -5.00 -5.21 -25.09
CA PHE A 34 -4.68 -6.34 -24.24
C PHE A 34 -5.91 -6.79 -23.43
N PRO A 35 -6.05 -8.10 -23.14
CA PRO A 35 -7.11 -8.60 -22.28
C PRO A 35 -7.03 -7.97 -20.88
N THR A 36 -8.10 -7.30 -20.44
CA THR A 36 -8.15 -6.60 -19.14
C THR A 36 -7.78 -7.51 -17.97
N THR A 37 -8.18 -8.78 -18.00
CA THR A 37 -7.83 -9.76 -16.96
C THR A 37 -6.32 -9.93 -16.78
N ILE A 38 -5.55 -9.97 -17.88
CA ILE A 38 -4.09 -10.09 -17.83
C ILE A 38 -3.48 -8.85 -17.20
N VAL A 39 -3.97 -7.67 -17.59
CA VAL A 39 -3.51 -6.37 -17.08
C VAL A 39 -3.73 -6.26 -15.57
N VAL A 40 -4.93 -6.63 -15.09
CA VAL A 40 -5.27 -6.61 -13.66
C VAL A 40 -4.36 -7.54 -12.86
N ILE A 41 -4.05 -8.73 -13.38
CA ILE A 41 -3.12 -9.66 -12.71
C ILE A 41 -1.71 -9.05 -12.62
N VAL A 42 -1.22 -8.45 -13.72
CA VAL A 42 0.09 -7.81 -13.75
C VAL A 42 0.15 -6.64 -12.76
N GLU A 43 -0.88 -5.79 -12.71
CA GLU A 43 -0.97 -4.69 -11.75
C GLU A 43 -0.97 -5.16 -10.30
N ALA A 44 -1.69 -6.24 -10.00
CA ALA A 44 -1.69 -6.83 -8.66
C ALA A 44 -0.30 -7.33 -8.27
N VAL A 45 0.42 -7.99 -9.19
CA VAL A 45 1.79 -8.45 -8.95
C VAL A 45 2.74 -7.28 -8.73
N ILE A 46 2.68 -6.24 -9.57
CA ILE A 46 3.48 -5.02 -9.42
C ILE A 46 3.20 -4.36 -8.07
N MET A 47 1.92 -4.28 -7.68
CA MET A 47 1.51 -3.64 -6.44
C MET A 47 2.04 -4.39 -5.20
N ILE A 48 1.79 -5.70 -5.16
CA ILE A 48 2.23 -6.59 -4.07
C ILE A 48 3.76 -6.54 -3.93
N THR A 49 4.47 -6.77 -5.03
CA THR A 49 5.94 -6.84 -5.02
C THR A 49 6.57 -5.49 -4.71
N GLY A 50 6.10 -4.42 -5.36
CA GLY A 50 6.60 -3.06 -5.17
C GLY A 50 6.44 -2.57 -3.72
N LEU A 51 5.29 -2.86 -3.10
CA LEU A 51 5.06 -2.52 -1.69
C LEU A 51 5.87 -3.38 -0.74
N PHE A 52 6.02 -4.67 -1.01
CA PHE A 52 6.86 -5.54 -0.18
C PHE A 52 8.31 -5.07 -0.18
N PHE A 53 8.90 -4.83 -1.36
CA PHE A 53 10.29 -4.39 -1.46
C PHE A 53 10.49 -2.98 -0.90
N SER A 54 9.53 -2.07 -1.11
CA SER A 54 9.56 -0.74 -0.48
C SER A 54 9.55 -0.84 1.04
N PHE A 55 8.66 -1.67 1.60
CA PHE A 55 8.59 -1.90 3.04
C PHE A 55 9.90 -2.49 3.56
N ARG A 56 10.44 -3.52 2.91
CA ARG A 56 11.72 -4.16 3.28
C ARG A 56 12.87 -3.15 3.27
N ALA A 57 12.98 -2.34 2.23
CA ALA A 57 14.04 -1.33 2.12
C ALA A 57 13.94 -0.27 3.23
N ILE A 58 12.72 0.19 3.54
CA ILE A 58 12.46 1.19 4.58
C ILE A 58 12.75 0.62 5.97
N ILE A 59 12.28 -0.60 6.27
CA ILE A 59 12.54 -1.26 7.55
C ILE A 59 14.04 -1.51 7.74
N GLY A 60 14.74 -2.01 6.71
CA GLY A 60 16.19 -2.19 6.76
C GLY A 60 16.95 -0.89 6.99
N LYS A 61 16.55 0.19 6.30
CA LYS A 61 17.22 1.50 6.38
C LYS A 61 16.98 2.23 7.71
N TYR A 62 15.75 2.22 8.21
CA TYR A 62 15.38 3.02 9.38
C TYR A 62 15.43 2.24 10.70
N TYR A 63 15.21 0.93 10.67
CA TYR A 63 15.14 0.09 11.88
C TYR A 63 16.28 -0.91 11.99
N GLY A 64 17.15 -1.02 10.98
CA GLY A 64 18.33 -1.90 11.01
C GLY A 64 18.00 -3.40 10.96
N ILE A 65 16.73 -3.76 10.71
CA ILE A 65 16.30 -5.16 10.66
C ILE A 65 16.57 -5.73 9.26
N LYS A 66 17.40 -6.76 9.21
CA LYS A 66 17.70 -7.54 7.99
C LYS A 66 17.11 -8.95 7.99
N ASP A 67 16.40 -9.33 9.05
CA ASP A 67 15.71 -10.61 9.11
C ASP A 67 14.47 -10.59 8.19
N ASP A 68 14.61 -11.20 7.02
CA ASP A 68 13.58 -11.27 6.00
C ASP A 68 12.30 -11.96 6.49
N LYS A 69 12.39 -12.95 7.40
CA LYS A 69 11.20 -13.60 7.96
C LYS A 69 10.42 -12.65 8.85
N LYS A 70 11.12 -11.88 9.68
CA LYS A 70 10.52 -10.85 10.56
C LYS A 70 9.89 -9.73 9.74
N VAL A 71 10.58 -9.26 8.71
CA VAL A 71 10.08 -8.22 7.79
C VAL A 71 8.85 -8.71 7.03
N ALA A 72 8.88 -9.93 6.48
CA ALA A 72 7.74 -10.49 5.76
C ALA A 72 6.52 -10.65 6.67
N LYS A 73 6.70 -11.13 7.90
CA LYS A 73 5.61 -11.23 8.87
C LYS A 73 5.01 -9.87 9.21
N ALA A 74 5.84 -8.87 9.48
CA ALA A 74 5.37 -7.50 9.73
C ALA A 74 4.63 -6.94 8.51
N TRP A 75 5.16 -7.17 7.30
CA TRP A 75 4.53 -6.73 6.07
C TRP A 75 3.18 -7.39 5.85
N LEU A 76 3.03 -8.70 6.04
CA LEU A 76 1.74 -9.39 5.88
C LEU A 76 0.68 -8.87 6.86
N ILE A 77 1.07 -8.59 8.11
CA ILE A 77 0.17 -8.09 9.16
C ILE A 77 -0.22 -6.63 8.90
N HIS A 78 0.58 -5.89 8.15
CA HIS A 78 0.21 -4.58 7.63
C HIS A 78 -0.68 -4.71 6.37
N PHE A 79 -0.21 -5.47 5.39
CA PHE A 79 -0.74 -5.51 4.03
C PHE A 79 -2.12 -6.17 3.95
N ILE A 80 -2.33 -7.30 4.66
CA ILE A 80 -3.63 -7.99 4.61
C ILE A 80 -4.74 -7.12 5.22
N PRO A 81 -4.60 -6.57 6.44
CA PRO A 81 -5.62 -5.66 6.98
C PRO A 81 -5.79 -4.39 6.15
N PHE A 82 -4.70 -3.86 5.56
CA PHE A 82 -4.79 -2.74 4.63
C PHE A 82 -5.70 -3.11 3.45
N VAL A 83 -5.38 -4.15 2.68
CA VAL A 83 -6.16 -4.56 1.50
C VAL A 83 -7.64 -4.80 1.82
N ILE A 84 -7.92 -5.51 2.91
CA ILE A 84 -9.31 -5.78 3.32
C ILE A 84 -10.04 -4.48 3.65
N THR A 85 -9.41 -3.60 4.44
CA THR A 85 -10.01 -2.34 4.86
C THR A 85 -10.19 -1.40 3.68
N SER A 86 -9.20 -1.30 2.78
CA SER A 86 -9.25 -0.51 1.55
C SER A 86 -10.38 -0.98 0.64
N TYR A 87 -10.58 -2.29 0.48
CA TYR A 87 -11.69 -2.84 -0.30
C TYR A 87 -13.06 -2.44 0.28
N LEU A 88 -13.24 -2.61 1.59
CA LEU A 88 -14.48 -2.20 2.28
C LEU A 88 -14.71 -0.69 2.20
N LEU A 89 -13.64 0.09 2.34
CA LEU A 89 -13.65 1.54 2.23
C LEU A 89 -14.06 1.99 0.83
N LEU A 90 -13.55 1.34 -0.22
CA LEU A 90 -13.93 1.61 -1.60
C LEU A 90 -15.43 1.43 -1.79
N PHE A 91 -15.96 0.27 -1.37
CA PHE A 91 -17.39 -0.01 -1.47
C PHE A 91 -18.24 1.02 -0.70
N PHE A 92 -17.83 1.33 0.53
CA PHE A 92 -18.52 2.29 1.38
C PHE A 92 -18.56 3.70 0.76
N VAL A 93 -17.42 4.20 0.29
CA VAL A 93 -17.33 5.55 -0.30
C VAL A 93 -18.18 5.66 -1.56
N PHE A 94 -18.11 4.66 -2.45
CA PHE A 94 -18.92 4.66 -3.68
C PHE A 94 -20.42 4.44 -3.42
N SER A 95 -20.79 3.81 -2.30
CA SER A 95 -22.21 3.71 -1.90
C SER A 95 -22.79 5.03 -1.42
N LEU A 96 -21.97 5.89 -0.81
CA LEU A 96 -22.38 7.17 -0.24
C LEU A 96 -22.26 8.34 -1.20
N VAL A 97 -21.21 8.35 -2.03
CA VAL A 97 -20.86 9.48 -2.89
C VAL A 97 -21.14 9.14 -4.34
N LYS A 98 -22.20 9.74 -4.88
CA LYS A 98 -22.66 9.48 -6.27
C LYS A 98 -21.81 10.13 -7.35
N ILE A 99 -20.98 11.12 -6.98
CA ILE A 99 -20.09 11.82 -7.93
C ILE A 99 -18.78 11.03 -8.01
N PRO A 100 -18.45 10.39 -9.15
CA PRO A 100 -17.32 9.46 -9.23
C PRO A 100 -15.97 10.11 -8.89
N SER A 101 -15.74 11.35 -9.34
CA SER A 101 -14.49 12.08 -9.07
C SER A 101 -14.30 12.38 -7.58
N LEU A 102 -15.37 12.81 -6.90
CA LEU A 102 -15.35 13.07 -5.45
C LEU A 102 -15.19 11.76 -4.66
N ALA A 103 -15.84 10.69 -5.09
CA ALA A 103 -15.71 9.37 -4.48
C ALA A 103 -14.25 8.86 -4.53
N ILE A 104 -13.61 8.94 -5.70
CA ILE A 104 -12.20 8.56 -5.86
C ILE A 104 -11.29 9.43 -4.99
N PHE A 105 -11.51 10.75 -4.99
CA PHE A 105 -10.72 11.67 -4.16
C PHE A 105 -10.80 11.31 -2.67
N LEU A 106 -12.01 11.11 -2.15
CA LEU A 106 -12.22 10.73 -0.75
C LEU A 106 -11.63 9.36 -0.44
N TYR A 107 -11.84 8.38 -1.32
CA TYR A 107 -11.27 7.05 -1.20
C TYR A 107 -9.75 7.12 -1.06
N LEU A 108 -9.04 7.76 -2.01
CA LEU A 108 -7.57 7.81 -1.99
C LEU A 108 -7.01 8.46 -0.73
N ASN A 109 -7.63 9.55 -0.24
CA ASN A 109 -7.18 10.21 0.99
C ASN A 109 -7.40 9.33 2.22
N LEU A 110 -8.58 8.71 2.34
CA LEU A 110 -8.88 7.79 3.44
C LEU A 110 -8.01 6.53 3.37
N ASP A 111 -7.67 6.05 2.17
CA ASP A 111 -6.82 4.89 1.94
C ASP A 111 -5.40 5.13 2.48
N VAL A 112 -4.86 6.34 2.29
CA VAL A 112 -3.57 6.76 2.89
C VAL A 112 -3.64 6.77 4.43
N VAL A 113 -4.78 7.13 5.02
CA VAL A 113 -4.98 7.08 6.48
C VAL A 113 -5.01 5.63 6.97
N VAL A 114 -5.70 4.73 6.27
CA VAL A 114 -5.70 3.29 6.59
C VAL A 114 -4.29 2.72 6.45
N LEU A 115 -3.55 3.11 5.41
CA LEU A 115 -2.15 2.73 5.21
C LEU A 115 -1.29 3.16 6.40
N PHE A 116 -1.48 4.38 6.93
CA PHE A 116 -0.76 4.87 8.10
C PHE A 116 -0.99 4.00 9.34
N PHE A 117 -2.25 3.74 9.69
CA PHE A 117 -2.57 3.00 10.92
C PHE A 117 -2.08 1.55 10.85
N THR A 118 -2.27 0.89 9.71
CA THR A 118 -1.83 -0.49 9.52
C THR A 118 -0.29 -0.57 9.50
N PHE A 119 0.40 0.41 8.89
CA PHE A 119 1.87 0.50 8.91
C PHE A 119 2.39 0.72 10.33
N LYS A 120 1.84 1.72 11.04
CA LYS A 120 2.19 2.06 12.42
C LYS A 120 2.06 0.84 13.32
N PHE A 121 0.91 0.16 13.26
CA PHE A 121 0.64 -1.02 14.06
C PHE A 121 1.66 -2.14 13.80
N ALA A 122 1.97 -2.44 12.54
CA ALA A 122 2.93 -3.48 12.19
C ALA A 122 4.35 -3.15 12.68
N VAL A 123 4.77 -1.89 12.52
CA VAL A 123 6.06 -1.42 13.04
C VAL A 123 6.11 -1.53 14.55
N GLU A 124 5.13 -0.98 15.27
CA GLU A 124 5.12 -1.01 16.74
C GLU A 124 5.14 -2.43 17.27
N LYS A 125 4.25 -3.30 16.75
CA LYS A 125 4.06 -4.64 17.29
C LYS A 125 5.15 -5.64 16.89
N PHE A 126 5.73 -5.53 15.71
CA PHE A 126 6.65 -6.56 15.18
C PHE A 126 8.07 -6.07 14.99
N ILE A 127 8.28 -4.77 14.78
CA ILE A 127 9.61 -4.19 14.56
C ILE A 127 10.16 -3.67 15.87
N GLU A 128 9.42 -2.80 16.58
CA GLU A 128 9.89 -2.10 17.78
C GLU A 128 9.76 -2.93 19.07
N ARG A 129 8.60 -3.55 19.32
CA ARG A 129 8.31 -4.28 20.58
C ARG A 129 9.12 -5.57 20.83
N ASN A 130 9.98 -5.97 19.89
CA ASN A 130 10.89 -7.11 20.05
C ASN A 130 12.34 -6.67 20.33
N TYR A 131 12.53 -5.41 20.77
CA TYR A 131 13.80 -4.85 21.26
C TYR A 131 13.76 -4.49 22.76
N GLU A 132 12.64 -4.73 23.42
CA GLU A 132 12.48 -4.76 24.88
C GLU A 132 12.36 -6.21 25.33
#